data_AF-A0A940BQ05-F1
#
_entry.id   AF-A0A940BQ05-F1
#
_cell.length_a   1.000
_cell.length_b   1.000
_cell.length_c   1.000
_cell.angle_alpha   90.00
_cell.angle_beta   90.00
_cell.angle_gamma   90.00
#
_symmetry.space_group_name_H-M   'P 1'
#
loop_
_entity.id
_entity.type
_entity.pdbx_description
1 polymer ?
#
loop_
_entity_poly.entity_id
_entity_poly.type
_entity_poly.pdbx_seq_one_letter_code
_entity_poly.pdbx_strand_id
1 'polypeptide(L)'
;MIDIKLFKIFTFLFAALILFVSIEGDPFCLLIAYKKADSICKNEYNGLLRLVSYRYDKANGRYAFTVSDKNGVSAEIVYDPDENVFTDGYFAEYISYAQNALYGKYWQKLTENGSTPDEIVISARLQRGIIGAETENTVQKIVAIYGVIDYESFCEQAYRTAKAVRYDGFCELDIISADYFVNITDLAFYSDKSVIASRVKHN
;
A
#
# COMPACT_ATOMS: atom_id res chain seq x y z
N MET A 1 55.29 -31.05 8.01
CA MET A 1 54.79 -31.07 9.41
C MET A 1 53.87 -29.87 9.56
N ILE A 2 52.55 -30.07 9.57
CA ILE A 2 51.59 -28.96 9.73
C ILE A 2 51.83 -28.35 11.11
N ASP A 3 52.03 -27.03 11.17
CA ASP A 3 52.23 -26.33 12.44
C ASP A 3 50.98 -26.49 13.32
N ILE A 4 51.15 -27.13 14.47
CA ILE A 4 50.08 -27.42 15.44
C ILE A 4 49.38 -26.12 15.89
N LYS A 5 50.08 -24.98 15.91
CA LYS A 5 49.48 -23.68 16.22
C LYS A 5 48.53 -23.24 15.11
N LEU A 6 48.96 -23.40 13.85
CA LEU A 6 48.15 -23.07 12.68
C LEU A 6 46.89 -23.95 12.62
N PHE A 7 47.03 -25.25 12.87
CA PHE A 7 45.91 -26.18 12.91
C PHE A 7 44.85 -25.82 13.97
N LYS A 8 45.28 -25.43 15.17
CA LYS A 8 44.38 -24.99 16.25
C LYS A 8 43.62 -23.71 15.87
N ILE A 9 44.30 -22.74 15.24
CA ILE A 9 43.68 -21.49 14.77
C ILE A 9 42.61 -21.79 13.73
N PHE A 10 42.91 -22.63 12.74
CA PHE A 10 41.93 -23.02 11.72
C PHE A 10 40.72 -23.74 12.30
N THR A 11 40.94 -24.67 13.23
CA THR A 11 39.85 -25.41 13.88
C THR A 11 38.93 -24.47 14.68
N PHE A 12 39.50 -23.51 15.41
CA PHE A 12 38.74 -22.52 16.16
C PHE A 12 37.93 -21.60 15.22
N LEU A 13 38.54 -21.10 14.15
CA LEU A 13 37.85 -20.28 13.15
C LEU A 13 36.70 -21.03 12.48
N PHE A 14 36.92 -22.31 12.17
CA PHE A 14 35.89 -23.17 11.56
C PHE A 14 34.72 -23.43 12.52
N ALA A 15 35.00 -23.72 13.80
CA ALA A 15 33.97 -23.87 14.81
C ALA A 15 33.17 -22.57 15.04
N ALA A 16 33.85 -21.42 15.06
CA ALA A 16 33.21 -20.12 15.15
C ALA A 16 32.31 -19.82 13.96
N LEU A 17 32.72 -20.20 12.74
CA LEU A 17 31.92 -20.05 11.53
C LEU A 17 30.66 -20.94 11.57
N ILE A 18 30.80 -22.20 11.98
CA ILE A 18 29.64 -23.11 12.14
C ILE A 18 28.66 -22.54 13.17
N LEU A 19 29.18 -22.07 14.31
CA LEU A 19 28.35 -21.48 15.36
C LEU A 19 27.64 -20.23 14.85
N PHE A 20 28.33 -19.34 14.13
CA PHE A 20 27.72 -18.18 13.48
C PHE A 20 26.60 -18.61 12.54
N VAL A 21 26.86 -19.52 11.59
CA VAL A 21 25.86 -19.98 10.61
C VAL A 21 24.66 -20.63 11.30
N SER A 22 24.88 -21.38 12.36
CA SER A 22 23.80 -21.99 13.14
C SER A 22 22.93 -20.98 13.89
N ILE A 23 23.44 -19.77 14.16
CA ILE A 23 22.72 -18.72 14.92
C ILE A 23 22.08 -17.71 13.96
N GLU A 24 22.86 -17.22 13.00
CA GLU A 24 22.53 -16.10 12.12
C GLU A 24 22.23 -16.55 10.67
N GLY A 25 22.34 -17.84 10.35
CA GLY A 25 22.19 -18.33 8.99
C GLY A 25 23.39 -18.00 8.10
N ASP A 26 23.21 -18.09 6.79
CA ASP A 26 24.23 -17.74 5.81
C ASP A 26 24.61 -16.24 5.88
N PRO A 27 25.89 -15.88 6.18
CA PRO A 27 26.34 -14.49 6.23
C PRO A 27 26.18 -13.73 4.92
N PHE A 28 26.22 -14.40 3.76
CA PHE A 28 26.04 -13.75 2.47
C PHE A 28 24.57 -13.39 2.24
N CYS A 29 23.66 -14.29 2.59
CA CYS A 29 22.22 -14.02 2.55
C CYS A 29 21.86 -12.88 3.51
N LEU A 30 22.42 -12.88 4.73
CA LEU A 30 22.24 -11.78 5.69
C LEU A 30 22.70 -10.43 5.11
N LEU A 31 23.86 -10.39 4.46
CA LEU A 31 24.39 -9.17 3.85
C LEU A 31 23.50 -8.64 2.72
N ILE A 32 23.01 -9.54 1.86
CA ILE A 32 22.07 -9.20 0.78
C ILE A 32 20.78 -8.63 1.38
N ALA A 33 20.24 -9.32 2.38
CA ALA A 33 19.00 -8.95 3.04
C ALA A 33 19.11 -7.57 3.71
N TYR A 34 20.19 -7.34 4.45
CA TYR A 34 20.48 -6.05 5.08
C TYR A 34 20.60 -4.93 4.05
N LYS A 35 21.36 -5.12 2.98
CA LYS A 35 21.53 -4.10 1.94
C LYS A 35 20.21 -3.72 1.27
N LYS A 36 19.34 -4.70 1.01
CA LYS A 36 18.03 -4.42 0.41
C LYS A 36 17.09 -3.75 1.41
N ALA A 37 17.04 -4.19 2.67
CA ALA A 37 16.25 -3.54 3.71
C ALA A 37 16.69 -2.08 3.94
N ASP A 38 18.01 -1.83 4.00
CA ASP A 38 18.57 -0.48 4.10
C ASP A 38 18.24 0.38 2.86
N SER A 39 18.32 -0.21 1.65
CA SER A 39 17.90 0.47 0.42
C SER A 39 16.41 0.82 0.41
N ILE A 40 15.53 -0.07 0.90
CA ILE A 40 14.10 0.22 1.01
C ILE A 40 13.90 1.43 1.94
N CYS A 41 14.48 1.39 3.14
CA CYS A 41 14.39 2.49 4.11
C CYS A 41 14.90 3.83 3.54
N LYS A 42 16.08 3.83 2.90
CA LYS A 42 16.72 5.06 2.40
C LYS A 42 16.11 5.59 1.12
N ASN A 43 15.90 4.72 0.13
CA ASN A 43 15.54 5.13 -1.23
C ASN A 43 14.05 5.06 -1.48
N GLU A 44 13.38 3.99 -1.00
CA GLU A 44 11.96 3.78 -1.28
C GLU A 44 11.05 4.53 -0.28
N TYR A 45 11.54 4.77 0.94
CA TYR A 45 10.89 5.58 1.98
C TYR A 45 11.59 6.92 2.24
N ASN A 46 12.53 7.34 1.38
CA ASN A 46 13.27 8.61 1.50
C ASN A 46 13.93 8.82 2.88
N GLY A 47 14.37 7.74 3.54
CA GLY A 47 15.00 7.79 4.86
C GLY A 47 14.03 8.05 6.02
N LEU A 48 12.72 8.06 5.78
CA LEU A 48 11.70 8.27 6.80
C LEU A 48 11.43 7.00 7.64
N LEU A 49 11.81 5.85 7.11
CA LEU A 49 11.76 4.56 7.78
C LEU A 49 13.18 4.18 8.24
N ARG A 50 13.31 3.63 9.45
CA ARG A 50 14.61 3.25 10.04
C ARG A 50 14.66 1.78 10.35
N LEU A 51 15.79 1.17 10.05
CA LEU A 51 16.09 -0.21 10.45
C LEU A 51 16.50 -0.22 11.93
N VAL A 52 15.80 -1.02 12.74
CA VAL A 52 15.96 -1.06 14.20
C VAL A 52 16.77 -2.28 14.62
N SER A 53 16.41 -3.45 14.10
CA SER A 53 17.02 -4.72 14.46
C SER A 53 16.81 -5.73 13.33
N TYR A 54 17.45 -6.88 13.45
CA TYR A 54 17.20 -8.03 12.60
C TYR A 54 17.17 -9.32 13.42
N ARG A 55 16.57 -10.36 12.86
CA ARG A 55 16.64 -11.74 13.36
C ARG A 55 16.67 -12.73 12.22
N TYR A 56 17.36 -13.84 12.43
CA TYR A 56 17.26 -15.02 11.58
C TYR A 56 16.17 -15.96 12.12
N ASP A 57 15.10 -16.15 11.36
CA ASP A 57 14.06 -17.14 11.64
C ASP A 57 14.53 -18.51 11.16
N LYS A 58 15.13 -19.26 12.08
CA LYS A 58 15.65 -20.60 11.83
C LYS A 58 14.60 -21.61 11.36
N ALA A 59 13.35 -21.44 11.78
CA ALA A 59 12.29 -22.41 11.45
C ALA A 59 11.93 -22.34 9.96
N ASN A 60 11.98 -21.13 9.39
CA ASN A 60 11.61 -20.87 8.00
C ASN A 60 12.81 -20.52 7.11
N GLY A 61 14.02 -20.43 7.67
CA GLY A 61 15.22 -20.05 6.91
C GLY A 61 15.25 -18.58 6.47
N ARG A 62 14.50 -17.69 7.13
CA ARG A 62 14.25 -16.31 6.67
C ARG A 62 14.99 -15.26 7.50
N TYR A 63 15.24 -14.11 6.90
CA TYR A 63 15.80 -12.94 7.58
C TYR A 63 14.73 -11.86 7.74
N ALA A 64 14.38 -11.53 8.97
CA ALA A 64 13.40 -10.49 9.28
C ALA A 64 14.10 -9.25 9.86
N PHE A 65 13.88 -8.10 9.23
CA PHE A 65 14.39 -6.81 9.67
C PHE A 65 13.24 -5.98 10.22
N THR A 66 13.35 -5.60 11.50
CA THR A 66 12.39 -4.70 12.11
C THR A 66 12.68 -3.29 11.64
N VAL A 67 11.67 -2.64 11.10
CA VAL A 67 11.71 -1.25 10.69
C VAL A 67 10.69 -0.44 11.47
N SER A 68 11.03 0.82 11.78
CA SER A 68 10.14 1.74 12.50
C SER A 68 10.12 3.10 11.84
N ASP A 69 8.95 3.73 11.83
CA ASP A 69 8.80 5.13 11.44
C ASP A 69 9.00 6.09 12.63
N LYS A 70 8.84 7.39 12.35
CA LYS A 70 8.89 8.46 13.36
C LYS A 70 7.70 8.49 14.33
N ASN A 71 6.60 7.84 13.97
CA ASN A 71 5.37 7.77 14.75
C ASN A 71 5.36 6.55 15.70
N GLY A 72 6.40 5.72 15.65
CA GLY A 72 6.53 4.50 16.46
C GLY A 72 5.84 3.28 15.85
N VAL A 73 5.34 3.37 14.61
CA VAL A 73 4.79 2.23 13.89
C VAL A 73 5.93 1.36 13.40
N SER A 74 5.89 0.07 13.75
CA SER A 74 6.93 -0.89 13.43
C SER A 74 6.36 -2.08 12.67
N ALA A 75 7.09 -2.53 11.65
CA ALA A 75 6.76 -3.73 10.88
C ALA A 75 8.05 -4.44 10.45
N GLU A 76 7.92 -5.50 9.67
CA GLU A 76 9.07 -6.30 9.21
C GLU A 76 9.27 -6.22 7.69
N ILE A 77 10.53 -6.12 7.29
CA ILE A 77 10.98 -6.44 5.94
C ILE A 77 11.59 -7.84 6.01
N VAL A 78 11.03 -8.78 5.26
CA VAL A 78 11.45 -10.19 5.29
C VAL A 78 12.15 -10.54 3.98
N TYR A 79 13.30 -11.21 4.09
CA TYR A 79 13.97 -11.86 2.97
C TYR A 79 13.86 -13.38 3.12
N ASP A 80 13.34 -14.01 2.07
CA ASP A 80 13.34 -15.45 1.90
C ASP A 80 14.45 -15.83 0.89
N PRO A 81 15.56 -16.46 1.34
CA PRO A 81 16.64 -16.88 0.45
C PRO A 81 16.24 -18.00 -0.51
N ASP A 82 15.34 -18.89 -0.11
CA ASP A 82 14.96 -20.07 -0.90
C ASP A 82 14.13 -19.64 -2.13
N GLU A 83 13.25 -18.65 -1.95
CA GLU A 83 12.46 -18.07 -3.03
C GLU A 83 13.15 -16.84 -3.68
N ASN A 84 14.19 -16.31 -3.05
CA ASN A 84 14.84 -15.05 -3.39
C ASN A 84 13.83 -13.86 -3.46
N VAL A 85 12.93 -13.79 -2.47
CA VAL A 85 11.84 -12.82 -2.40
C VAL A 85 12.01 -11.89 -1.20
N PHE A 86 11.64 -10.62 -1.41
CA PHE A 86 11.53 -9.61 -0.36
C PHE A 86 10.08 -9.23 -0.12
N THR A 87 9.65 -9.30 1.13
CA THR A 87 8.33 -8.85 1.56
C THR A 87 8.46 -7.59 2.40
N ASP A 88 7.78 -6.53 1.99
CA ASP A 88 7.71 -5.25 2.69
C ASP A 88 6.41 -5.20 3.50
N GLY A 89 6.47 -5.70 4.75
CA GLY A 89 5.31 -5.75 5.63
C GLY A 89 4.79 -4.37 6.01
N TYR A 90 5.69 -3.37 6.10
CA TYR A 90 5.30 -1.99 6.37
C TYR A 90 4.45 -1.41 5.22
N PHE A 91 4.82 -1.68 3.96
CA PHE A 91 4.00 -1.23 2.82
C PHE A 91 2.63 -1.91 2.78
N ALA A 92 2.54 -3.19 3.14
CA ALA A 92 1.25 -3.89 3.23
C ALA A 92 0.30 -3.24 4.24
N GLU A 93 0.80 -2.88 5.42
CA GLU A 93 0.02 -2.13 6.42
C GLU A 93 -0.34 -0.72 5.93
N TYR A 94 0.62 -0.04 5.30
CA TYR A 94 0.40 1.29 4.72
C TYR A 94 -0.72 1.28 3.66
N ILE A 95 -0.80 0.24 2.82
CA ILE A 95 -1.85 0.10 1.80
C ILE A 95 -3.23 0.13 2.46
N SER A 96 -3.43 -0.69 3.51
CA SER A 96 -4.70 -0.74 4.25
C SER A 96 -5.03 0.61 4.90
N TYR A 97 -4.04 1.25 5.54
CA TYR A 97 -4.21 2.57 6.13
C TYR A 97 -4.62 3.62 5.08
N ALA A 98 -3.88 3.70 3.97
CA ALA A 98 -4.11 4.68 2.93
C ALA A 98 -5.46 4.49 2.23
N GLN A 99 -5.87 3.24 2.00
CA GLN A 99 -7.19 2.93 1.43
C GLN A 99 -8.32 3.39 2.36
N ASN A 100 -8.22 3.12 3.67
CA ASN A 100 -9.21 3.57 4.64
C ASN A 100 -9.26 5.10 4.76
N ALA A 101 -8.10 5.77 4.74
CA ALA A 101 -8.01 7.22 4.76
C ALA A 101 -8.66 7.85 3.51
N LEU A 102 -8.40 7.28 2.32
CA LEU A 102 -9.05 7.70 1.08
C LEU A 102 -10.56 7.47 1.16
N TYR A 103 -11.00 6.29 1.62
CA TYR A 103 -12.42 5.97 1.80
C TYR A 103 -13.10 7.02 2.67
N GLY A 104 -12.58 7.29 3.86
CA GLY A 104 -13.14 8.29 4.78
C GLY A 104 -13.20 9.69 4.16
N LYS A 105 -12.12 10.11 3.49
CA LYS A 105 -12.05 11.41 2.79
C LYS A 105 -13.16 11.55 1.73
N TYR A 106 -13.30 10.58 0.84
CA TYR A 106 -14.29 10.67 -0.23
C TYR A 106 -15.71 10.47 0.27
N TRP A 107 -15.92 9.57 1.23
CA TRP A 107 -17.23 9.42 1.89
C TRP A 107 -17.71 10.74 2.50
N GLN A 108 -16.86 11.40 3.27
CA GLN A 108 -17.15 12.72 3.83
C GLN A 108 -17.44 13.74 2.71
N LYS A 109 -16.62 13.77 1.67
CA LYS A 109 -16.79 14.73 0.57
C LYS A 109 -18.12 14.56 -0.18
N LEU A 110 -18.52 13.31 -0.44
CA LEU A 110 -19.79 13.00 -1.10
C LEU A 110 -20.98 13.41 -0.21
N THR A 111 -20.94 13.04 1.06
CA THR A 111 -22.01 13.35 2.02
C THR A 111 -22.17 14.85 2.27
N GLU A 112 -21.08 15.62 2.34
CA GLU A 112 -21.10 17.08 2.43
C GLU A 112 -21.74 17.74 1.18
N ASN A 113 -21.67 17.08 0.02
CA ASN A 113 -22.34 17.52 -1.21
C ASN A 113 -23.76 16.96 -1.37
N GLY A 114 -24.30 16.31 -0.33
CA GLY A 114 -25.64 15.73 -0.32
C GLY A 114 -25.78 14.46 -1.16
N SER A 115 -24.67 13.83 -1.51
CA SER A 115 -24.64 12.51 -2.13
C SER A 115 -24.52 11.43 -1.07
N THR A 116 -25.39 10.43 -1.12
CA THR A 116 -25.47 9.36 -0.12
C THR A 116 -25.41 8.00 -0.80
N PRO A 117 -24.24 7.57 -1.28
CA PRO A 117 -24.07 6.21 -1.77
C PRO A 117 -24.17 5.20 -0.62
N ASP A 118 -24.56 3.97 -0.93
CA ASP A 118 -24.55 2.86 0.03
C ASP A 118 -23.14 2.28 0.19
N GLU A 119 -22.33 2.33 -0.88
CA GLU A 119 -20.95 1.86 -0.89
C GLU A 119 -20.07 2.73 -1.80
N ILE A 120 -18.79 2.88 -1.44
CA ILE A 120 -17.78 3.52 -2.28
C ILE A 120 -16.59 2.59 -2.42
N VAL A 121 -16.16 2.33 -3.65
CA VAL A 121 -14.92 1.62 -3.96
C VAL A 121 -13.92 2.58 -4.57
N ILE A 122 -12.71 2.62 -4.03
CA ILE A 122 -11.65 3.54 -4.49
C ILE A 122 -10.46 2.72 -4.98
N SER A 123 -10.09 2.93 -6.25
CA SER A 123 -8.85 2.43 -6.81
C SER A 123 -7.84 3.57 -6.86
N ALA A 124 -6.70 3.37 -6.21
CA ALA A 124 -5.63 4.36 -6.15
C ALA A 124 -4.28 3.70 -6.38
N ARG A 125 -3.40 4.42 -7.06
CA ARG A 125 -1.97 4.10 -7.13
C ARG A 125 -1.32 4.67 -5.88
N LEU A 126 -0.95 3.80 -4.96
CA LEU A 126 -0.35 4.16 -3.69
C LEU A 126 1.18 4.22 -3.82
N GLN A 127 1.75 5.30 -3.32
CA GLN A 127 3.21 5.41 -3.18
C GLN A 127 3.63 4.97 -1.79
N ARG A 128 4.88 4.52 -1.63
CA ARG A 128 5.42 4.23 -0.31
C ARG A 128 5.46 5.52 0.52
N GLY A 129 4.79 5.48 1.66
CA GLY A 129 4.66 6.61 2.57
C GLY A 129 4.70 6.16 4.03
N ILE A 130 4.65 7.13 4.93
CA ILE A 130 4.63 6.87 6.37
C ILE A 130 3.18 6.80 6.84
N ILE A 131 2.84 5.80 7.66
CA ILE A 131 1.51 5.66 8.24
C ILE A 131 1.22 6.89 9.11
N GLY A 132 0.06 7.52 8.91
CA GLY A 132 -0.28 8.79 9.56
C GLY A 132 0.28 10.05 8.90
N ALA A 133 1.07 9.94 7.82
CA ALA A 133 1.52 11.10 7.05
C ALA A 133 0.70 11.27 5.76
N GLU A 134 0.45 12.52 5.37
CA GLU A 134 -0.07 12.80 4.03
C GLU A 134 0.96 12.35 2.99
N THR A 135 0.52 11.49 2.08
CA THR A 135 1.31 10.99 0.97
C THR A 135 0.57 11.29 -0.31
N GLU A 136 1.29 11.66 -1.36
CA GLU A 136 0.72 11.89 -2.69
C GLU A 136 0.27 10.56 -3.31
N ASN A 137 -0.94 10.14 -2.95
CA ASN A 137 -1.61 9.00 -3.54
C ASN A 137 -2.46 9.48 -4.72
N THR A 138 -2.28 8.83 -5.88
CA THR A 138 -3.03 9.18 -7.08
C THR A 138 -4.29 8.32 -7.14
N VAL A 139 -5.45 8.92 -6.91
CA VAL A 139 -6.73 8.24 -7.13
C VAL A 139 -6.94 8.05 -8.62
N GLN A 140 -7.19 6.82 -9.03
CA GLN A 140 -7.40 6.47 -10.43
C GLN A 140 -8.89 6.35 -10.73
N LYS A 141 -9.63 5.66 -9.85
CA LYS A 141 -11.05 5.40 -10.04
C LYS A 141 -11.83 5.48 -8.74
N ILE A 142 -13.03 6.06 -8.83
CA ILE A 142 -14.03 6.06 -7.75
C ILE A 142 -15.27 5.38 -8.30
N VAL A 143 -15.82 4.43 -7.55
CA VAL A 143 -17.11 3.79 -7.84
C VAL A 143 -18.05 4.12 -6.69
N ALA A 144 -19.13 4.83 -6.99
CA ALA A 144 -20.20 5.11 -6.04
C ALA A 144 -21.39 4.20 -6.36
N ILE A 145 -21.78 3.38 -5.40
CA ILE A 145 -22.84 2.39 -5.55
C ILE A 145 -24.06 2.87 -4.76
N TYR A 146 -25.21 2.87 -5.42
CA TYR A 146 -26.51 3.19 -4.85
C TYR A 146 -27.41 1.97 -4.92
N GLY A 147 -28.29 1.82 -3.94
CA GLY A 147 -29.32 0.79 -3.94
C GLY A 147 -30.37 1.03 -5.01
N VAL A 148 -31.55 0.46 -4.80
CA VAL A 148 -32.67 0.63 -5.72
C VAL A 148 -33.22 2.04 -5.59
N ILE A 149 -33.04 2.85 -6.64
CA ILE A 149 -33.49 4.23 -6.73
C ILE A 149 -34.10 4.50 -8.09
N ASP A 150 -35.10 5.38 -8.17
CA ASP A 150 -35.71 5.77 -9.44
C ASP A 150 -34.73 6.61 -10.30
N TYR A 151 -35.03 6.74 -11.59
CA TYR A 151 -34.17 7.44 -12.55
C TYR A 151 -33.88 8.90 -12.18
N GLU A 152 -34.88 9.63 -11.66
CA GLU A 152 -34.72 11.05 -11.34
C GLU A 152 -33.81 11.22 -10.12
N SER A 153 -34.03 10.39 -9.10
CA SER A 153 -33.18 10.27 -7.91
C SER A 153 -31.77 9.83 -8.28
N PHE A 154 -31.60 8.87 -9.21
CA PHE A 154 -30.29 8.44 -9.72
C PHE A 154 -29.55 9.59 -10.39
N CYS A 155 -30.20 10.33 -11.28
CA CYS A 155 -29.60 11.48 -11.96
C CYS A 155 -29.17 12.58 -10.96
N GLU A 156 -29.96 12.81 -9.92
CA GLU A 156 -29.64 13.76 -8.85
C GLU A 156 -28.41 13.31 -8.05
N GLN A 157 -28.37 12.05 -7.61
CA GLN A 157 -27.24 11.48 -6.87
C GLN A 157 -25.97 11.47 -7.72
N ALA A 158 -26.07 11.07 -8.99
CA ALA A 158 -24.97 11.08 -9.94
C ALA A 158 -24.39 12.49 -10.14
N TYR A 159 -25.27 13.50 -10.22
CA TYR A 159 -24.84 14.90 -10.30
C TYR A 159 -24.11 15.38 -9.05
N ARG A 160 -24.64 15.10 -7.86
CA ARG A 160 -23.98 15.48 -6.61
C ARG A 160 -22.62 14.80 -6.46
N THR A 161 -22.54 13.52 -6.83
CA THR A 161 -21.27 12.77 -6.81
C THR A 161 -20.25 13.36 -7.75
N ALA A 162 -20.59 13.53 -9.03
CA ALA A 162 -19.69 14.12 -10.01
C ALA A 162 -19.21 15.51 -9.57
N LYS A 163 -20.12 16.35 -9.04
CA LYS A 163 -19.80 17.69 -8.54
C LYS A 163 -18.84 17.65 -7.35
N ALA A 164 -19.02 16.72 -6.42
CA ALA A 164 -18.19 16.61 -5.23
C ALA A 164 -16.73 16.35 -5.58
N VAL A 165 -16.47 15.50 -6.57
CA VAL A 165 -15.12 15.01 -6.88
C VAL A 165 -14.46 15.71 -8.07
N ARG A 166 -15.15 16.61 -8.77
CA ARG A 166 -14.71 17.25 -10.03
C ARG A 166 -13.30 17.87 -10.07
N TYR A 167 -12.73 18.24 -8.92
CA TYR A 167 -11.42 18.89 -8.84
C TYR A 167 -10.30 18.00 -8.30
N ASP A 168 -10.58 16.72 -8.04
CA ASP A 168 -9.60 15.83 -7.39
C ASP A 168 -8.65 15.16 -8.39
N GLY A 169 -8.77 15.46 -9.69
CA GLY A 169 -7.79 15.05 -10.71
C GLY A 169 -7.69 13.54 -10.93
N PHE A 170 -8.70 12.76 -10.55
CA PHE A 170 -8.76 11.32 -10.78
C PHE A 170 -9.28 10.99 -12.18
N CYS A 171 -9.00 9.77 -12.65
CA CYS A 171 -9.17 9.40 -14.06
C CYS A 171 -10.60 8.97 -14.43
N GLU A 172 -11.34 8.35 -13.50
CA GLU A 172 -12.62 7.71 -13.82
C GLU A 172 -13.58 7.68 -12.62
N LEU A 173 -14.83 8.07 -12.85
CA LEU A 173 -15.93 7.97 -11.90
C LEU A 173 -17.01 7.05 -12.47
N ASP A 174 -17.31 5.97 -11.75
CA ASP A 174 -18.48 5.14 -11.99
C ASP A 174 -19.53 5.42 -10.94
N ILE A 175 -20.76 5.63 -11.37
CA ILE A 175 -21.93 5.73 -10.51
C ILE A 175 -22.90 4.65 -10.95
N ILE A 176 -23.22 3.76 -10.03
CA ILE A 176 -23.92 2.51 -10.33
C ILE A 176 -25.11 2.37 -9.38
N SER A 177 -26.24 1.93 -9.91
CA SER A 177 -27.34 1.36 -9.13
C SER A 177 -27.77 0.03 -9.73
N ALA A 178 -28.82 -0.59 -9.18
CA ALA A 178 -29.38 -1.82 -9.73
C ALA A 178 -29.77 -1.66 -11.21
N ASP A 179 -30.46 -0.56 -11.55
CA ASP A 179 -31.07 -0.37 -12.86
C ASP A 179 -30.32 0.60 -13.76
N TYR A 180 -29.38 1.38 -13.20
CA TYR A 180 -28.74 2.50 -13.89
C TYR A 180 -27.23 2.52 -13.72
N PHE A 181 -26.53 3.04 -14.72
CA PHE A 181 -25.09 3.22 -14.70
C PHE A 181 -24.69 4.49 -15.45
N VAL A 182 -23.70 5.21 -14.91
CA VAL A 182 -23.02 6.29 -15.64
C VAL A 182 -21.51 6.24 -15.35
N ASN A 183 -20.73 6.30 -16.43
CA ASN A 183 -19.28 6.41 -16.41
C ASN A 183 -18.86 7.82 -16.83
N ILE A 184 -17.95 8.41 -16.06
CA ILE A 184 -17.47 9.77 -16.24
C ILE A 184 -15.94 9.77 -16.20
N THR A 185 -15.31 10.00 -17.35
CA THR A 185 -13.84 10.05 -17.50
C THR A 185 -13.28 11.47 -17.63
N ASP A 186 -14.15 12.47 -17.79
CA ASP A 186 -13.74 13.86 -18.00
C ASP A 186 -14.64 14.81 -17.20
N LEU A 187 -14.37 14.90 -15.90
CA LEU A 187 -15.21 15.61 -14.92
C LEU A 187 -15.30 17.12 -15.18
N ALA A 188 -14.39 17.70 -15.98
CA ALA A 188 -14.39 19.12 -16.30
C ALA A 188 -15.67 19.56 -17.05
N PHE A 189 -16.37 18.63 -17.70
CA PHE A 189 -17.56 18.90 -18.50
C PHE A 189 -18.90 18.72 -17.78
N TYR A 190 -18.91 18.25 -16.53
CA TYR A 190 -20.13 17.84 -15.84
C TYR A 190 -20.60 18.87 -14.82
N SER A 191 -20.84 20.10 -15.30
CA SER A 191 -21.40 21.20 -14.50
C SER A 191 -22.93 21.19 -14.41
N ASP A 192 -23.61 20.38 -15.23
CA ASP A 192 -25.07 20.35 -15.36
C ASP A 192 -25.63 18.92 -15.21
N LYS A 193 -26.72 18.82 -14.45
CA LYS A 193 -27.52 17.60 -14.27
C LYS A 193 -28.03 17.05 -15.60
N SER A 194 -28.40 17.92 -16.54
CA SER A 194 -28.91 17.52 -17.86
C SER A 194 -27.89 16.70 -18.66
N VAL A 195 -26.61 17.08 -18.58
CA VAL A 195 -25.50 16.39 -19.25
C VAL A 195 -25.30 15.00 -18.64
N ILE A 196 -25.41 14.87 -17.31
CA ILE A 196 -25.30 13.58 -16.63
C ILE A 196 -26.47 12.67 -17.02
N ALA A 197 -27.70 13.19 -16.95
CA ALA A 197 -28.90 12.45 -17.33
C ALA A 197 -28.79 11.88 -18.75
N SER A 198 -28.27 12.66 -19.71
CA SER A 198 -28.08 12.21 -21.10
C SER A 198 -27.10 11.04 -21.28
N ARG A 199 -26.27 10.76 -20.27
CA ARG A 199 -25.27 9.68 -20.29
C ARG A 199 -25.63 8.49 -19.42
N VAL A 200 -26.72 8.57 -18.65
CA VAL A 200 -27.21 7.45 -17.86
C VAL A 200 -27.66 6.34 -18.81
N LYS A 201 -27.21 5.13 -18.53
CA LYS A 201 -27.61 3.91 -19.23
C LYS A 201 -28.40 3.04 -18.28
N HIS A 202 -29.33 2.27 -18.84
CA HIS A 202 -29.89 1.12 -18.14
C HIS A 202 -28.90 -0.04 -18.15
N ASN A 203 -28.81 -0.74 -17.04
CA ASN A 203 -28.05 -1.99 -16.93
C ASN A 203 -28.71 -3.13 -17.71
#